data_AF-A0A2V6NQP4-F1
#
_entry.id   AF-A0A2V6NQP4-F1
#
_cell.length_a   1.000
_cell.length_b   1.000
_cell.length_c   1.000
_cell.angle_alpha   90.00
_cell.angle_beta   90.00
_cell.angle_gamma   90.00
#
_symmetry.space_group_name_H-M   'P 1'
#
loop_
_entity.id
_entity.type
_entity.pdbx_description
1 polymer ?
#
loop_
_entity_poly.entity_id
_entity_poly.type
_entity_poly.pdbx_seq_one_letter_code
_entity_poly.pdbx_strand_id
1 'polypeptide(L)'
;MNIDLAQLACDRYEIADTLHRFAFGLDHGDADSLASAFTEDCIFDFRPAGRKLKIDFPKLNGREAIVNTLIPFLGPLDTSHTVSNLQIEVSDDSATLYAYVMSQHFMPREGCRPGSENALLMNRYDCELVRDGQKWRFKRVTIDNAWAQGNPEILNALAIRRALAAKSRQSK
;
A
#
# COMPACT_ATOMS: atom_id res chain seq x y z
N MET A 1 -23.15 -27.09 5.15
CA MET A 1 -23.05 -26.29 3.91
C MET A 1 -22.06 -26.99 3.01
N ASN A 2 -22.45 -27.30 1.76
CA ASN A 2 -21.53 -27.88 0.79
C ASN A 2 -20.69 -26.72 0.24
N ILE A 3 -19.40 -26.67 0.59
CA ILE A 3 -18.50 -25.62 0.12
C ILE A 3 -18.18 -25.92 -1.35
N ASP A 4 -18.47 -24.98 -2.23
CA ASP A 4 -17.96 -25.03 -3.60
C ASP A 4 -16.45 -24.73 -3.56
N LEU A 5 -15.64 -25.79 -3.66
CA LEU A 5 -14.18 -25.70 -3.59
C LEU A 5 -13.60 -24.93 -4.79
N ALA A 6 -14.26 -24.95 -5.95
CA ALA A 6 -13.79 -24.21 -7.12
C ALA A 6 -13.99 -22.71 -6.92
N GLN A 7 -15.16 -22.31 -6.41
CA GLN A 7 -15.43 -20.92 -6.08
C GLN A 7 -14.50 -20.42 -4.97
N LEU A 8 -14.29 -21.21 -3.91
CA LEU A 8 -13.38 -20.83 -2.82
C LEU A 8 -11.93 -20.65 -3.31
N ALA A 9 -11.47 -21.48 -4.25
CA ALA A 9 -10.15 -21.33 -4.85
C ALA A 9 -10.04 -20.03 -5.67
N CYS A 10 -11.07 -19.71 -6.47
CA CYS A 10 -11.12 -18.46 -7.23
C CYS A 10 -11.13 -17.24 -6.31
N ASP A 11 -11.88 -17.29 -5.20
CA ASP A 11 -11.95 -16.20 -4.23
C ASP A 11 -10.59 -15.94 -3.56
N ARG A 12 -9.91 -17.00 -3.12
CA ARG A 12 -8.56 -16.87 -2.54
C ARG A 12 -7.57 -16.29 -3.55
N TYR A 13 -7.68 -16.65 -4.83
CA TYR A 13 -6.84 -16.09 -5.88
C TYR A 13 -7.12 -14.59 -6.09
N GLU A 14 -8.39 -14.20 -6.23
CA GLU A 14 -8.78 -12.80 -6.44
C GLU A 14 -8.48 -11.90 -5.23
N ILE A 15 -8.58 -12.43 -4.00
CA ILE A 15 -8.18 -11.72 -2.78
C ILE A 15 -6.67 -11.47 -2.77
N ALA A 16 -5.86 -12.48 -3.14
CA ALA A 16 -4.41 -12.31 -3.28
C ALA A 16 -4.08 -11.30 -4.39
N ASP A 17 -4.75 -11.40 -5.54
CA ASP A 17 -4.62 -10.47 -6.66
C ASP A 17 -4.98 -9.03 -6.26
N THR A 18 -5.95 -8.83 -5.36
CA THR A 18 -6.27 -7.50 -4.81
C THR A 18 -5.06 -6.85 -4.14
N LEU A 19 -4.30 -7.61 -3.35
CA LEU A 19 -3.07 -7.13 -2.72
C LEU A 19 -1.93 -6.94 -3.74
N HIS A 20 -1.86 -7.77 -4.78
CA HIS A 20 -0.90 -7.61 -5.87
C HIS A 20 -1.18 -6.35 -6.71
N ARG A 21 -2.44 -6.05 -7.02
CA ARG A 21 -2.85 -4.82 -7.72
C ARG A 21 -2.54 -3.57 -6.91
N PHE A 22 -2.71 -3.64 -5.59
CA PHE A 22 -2.26 -2.60 -4.67
C PHE A 22 -0.74 -2.37 -4.77
N ALA A 23 0.06 -3.43 -4.63
CA ALA A 23 1.52 -3.35 -4.74
C ALA A 23 1.96 -2.81 -6.10
N PHE A 24 1.43 -3.35 -7.19
CA PHE A 24 1.73 -2.94 -8.55
C PHE A 24 1.40 -1.46 -8.79
N GLY A 25 0.23 -1.01 -8.34
CA GLY A 25 -0.21 0.37 -8.47
C GLY A 25 0.71 1.36 -7.75
N LEU A 26 1.23 0.99 -6.57
CA LEU A 26 2.24 1.79 -5.86
C LEU A 26 3.59 1.80 -6.59
N ASP A 27 4.09 0.61 -6.96
CA ASP A 27 5.42 0.42 -7.52
C ASP A 27 5.59 1.05 -8.91
N HIS A 28 4.50 1.13 -9.68
CA HIS A 28 4.51 1.67 -11.04
C HIS A 28 3.84 3.05 -11.14
N GLY A 29 3.34 3.60 -10.02
CA GLY A 29 2.55 4.82 -10.04
C GLY A 29 1.28 4.71 -10.89
N ASP A 30 0.70 3.52 -11.00
CA ASP A 30 -0.50 3.23 -11.79
C ASP A 30 -1.76 3.43 -10.95
N ALA A 31 -2.43 4.57 -11.19
CA ALA A 31 -3.63 4.96 -10.48
C ALA A 31 -4.82 4.03 -10.73
N ASP A 32 -4.96 3.46 -11.92
CA ASP A 32 -6.08 2.58 -12.27
C ASP A 32 -5.93 1.22 -11.59
N SER A 33 -4.71 0.67 -11.63
CA SER A 33 -4.35 -0.54 -10.90
C SER A 33 -4.59 -0.37 -9.40
N LEU A 34 -4.10 0.74 -8.81
CA LEU A 34 -4.31 1.03 -7.39
C LEU A 34 -5.79 1.21 -7.05
N ALA A 35 -6.53 2.01 -7.83
CA ALA A 35 -7.95 2.26 -7.62
C ALA A 35 -8.79 0.99 -7.66
N SER A 36 -8.42 0.04 -8.54
CA SER A 36 -9.13 -1.21 -8.67
C SER A 36 -9.14 -2.06 -7.39
N ALA A 37 -8.16 -1.87 -6.49
CA ALA A 37 -8.01 -2.64 -5.27
C ALA A 37 -8.97 -2.23 -4.14
N PHE A 38 -9.64 -1.08 -4.26
CA PHE A 38 -10.42 -0.48 -3.17
C PHE A 38 -11.91 -0.37 -3.49
N THR A 39 -12.78 -0.62 -2.50
CA THR A 39 -14.17 -0.16 -2.57
C THR A 39 -14.21 1.36 -2.54
N GLU A 40 -15.30 1.94 -3.05
CA GLU A 40 -15.47 3.39 -3.10
C GLU A 40 -15.30 4.06 -1.72
N ASP A 41 -15.76 3.39 -0.66
CA ASP A 41 -15.72 3.85 0.73
C ASP A 41 -14.64 3.18 1.58
N CYS A 42 -13.59 2.63 0.96
CA CYS A 42 -12.52 1.93 1.68
C CYS A 42 -11.83 2.83 2.72
N ILE A 43 -11.45 2.26 3.86
CA ILE A 43 -10.64 2.92 4.88
C ILE A 43 -9.21 2.40 4.83
N PHE A 44 -8.23 3.31 4.74
CA PHE A 44 -6.81 2.98 4.76
C PHE A 44 -6.13 3.63 5.97
N ASP A 45 -5.52 2.82 6.83
CA ASP A 45 -4.91 3.25 8.08
C ASP A 45 -3.45 2.78 8.21
N PHE A 46 -2.52 3.67 7.84
CA PHE A 46 -1.08 3.48 8.05
C PHE A 46 -0.60 4.01 9.42
N ARG A 47 -1.45 4.63 10.23
CA ARG A 47 -1.03 5.26 11.50
C ARG A 47 -0.31 4.30 12.47
N PRO A 48 -0.67 3.00 12.59
CA PRO A 48 0.08 2.07 13.44
C PRO A 48 1.55 1.94 13.03
N ALA A 49 1.82 1.70 11.74
CA ALA A 49 3.17 1.73 11.19
C ALA A 49 3.81 3.11 11.32
N GLY A 50 3.10 4.17 10.95
CA GLY A 50 3.57 5.55 11.01
C GLY A 50 4.06 5.95 12.41
N ARG A 51 3.34 5.59 13.49
CA ARG A 51 3.79 5.84 14.86
C ARG A 51 5.13 5.17 15.19
N LYS A 52 5.35 3.93 14.72
CA LYS A 52 6.60 3.19 14.94
C LYS A 52 7.76 3.73 14.11
N LEU A 53 7.45 4.18 12.89
CA LEU A 53 8.41 4.74 11.94
C LEU A 53 8.63 6.26 12.12
N LYS A 54 7.88 6.90 13.03
CA LYS A 54 7.84 8.36 13.24
C LYS A 54 7.42 9.16 11.99
N ILE A 55 6.61 8.54 11.13
CA ILE A 55 6.02 9.16 9.93
C ILE A 55 4.61 9.60 10.27
N ASP A 56 4.33 10.89 10.12
CA ASP A 56 2.97 11.42 10.24
C ASP A 56 2.22 11.20 8.92
N PHE A 57 1.26 10.29 8.94
CA PHE A 57 0.43 9.97 7.78
C PHE A 57 -1.03 9.84 8.21
N PRO A 58 -1.97 10.55 7.56
CA PRO A 58 -3.36 10.53 7.98
C PRO A 58 -4.04 9.20 7.66
N LYS A 59 -5.10 8.87 8.40
CA LYS A 59 -6.06 7.85 7.95
C LYS A 59 -6.83 8.40 6.75
N LEU A 60 -6.91 7.62 5.68
CA LEU A 60 -7.61 8.00 4.46
C LEU A 60 -8.96 7.28 4.39
N ASN A 61 -9.99 7.98 3.90
CA ASN A 61 -11.34 7.43 3.75
C ASN A 61 -11.80 7.67 2.33
N GLY A 62 -12.22 6.60 1.67
CA GLY A 62 -12.65 6.58 0.27
C GLY A 62 -11.51 6.32 -0.71
N ARG A 63 -11.81 5.55 -1.76
CA ARG A 63 -10.86 5.17 -2.83
C ARG A 63 -10.18 6.37 -3.45
N GLU A 64 -10.92 7.43 -3.76
CA GLU A 64 -10.37 8.63 -4.39
C GLU A 64 -9.31 9.29 -3.50
N ALA A 65 -9.61 9.49 -2.21
CA ALA A 65 -8.66 10.06 -1.27
C ALA A 65 -7.39 9.18 -1.13
N ILE A 66 -7.56 7.87 -1.11
CA ILE A 66 -6.45 6.91 -1.08
C ILE A 66 -5.55 7.06 -2.30
N VAL A 67 -6.11 6.97 -3.51
CA VAL A 67 -5.35 7.05 -4.76
C VAL A 67 -4.66 8.41 -4.92
N ASN A 68 -5.40 9.50 -4.69
CA ASN A 68 -4.89 10.86 -4.81
C ASN A 68 -3.80 11.19 -3.78
N THR A 69 -3.72 10.44 -2.68
CA THR A 69 -2.66 10.60 -1.68
C THR A 69 -1.47 9.69 -1.98
N LEU A 70 -1.70 8.40 -2.22
CA LEU A 70 -0.63 7.41 -2.33
C LEU A 70 0.17 7.53 -3.63
N ILE A 71 -0.49 7.80 -4.77
CA ILE A 71 0.21 7.90 -6.06
C ILE A 71 1.23 9.05 -6.05
N PRO A 72 0.90 10.29 -5.63
CA PRO A 72 1.90 11.35 -5.59
C PRO A 72 2.96 11.18 -4.49
N PHE A 73 2.64 10.43 -3.44
CA PHE A 73 3.50 10.18 -2.28
C PHE A 73 4.56 9.12 -2.57
N LEU A 74 4.17 7.96 -3.11
CA LEU A 74 5.07 6.82 -3.36
C LEU A 74 5.48 6.68 -4.83
N GLY A 75 4.58 6.97 -5.78
CA GLY A 75 4.81 6.70 -7.20
C GLY A 75 6.09 7.32 -7.81
N PRO A 76 6.59 8.47 -7.35
CA PRO A 76 7.86 9.00 -7.86
C PRO A 76 9.11 8.30 -7.29
N LEU A 77 9.01 7.60 -6.16
CA LEU A 77 10.15 6.91 -5.54
C LEU A 77 10.49 5.64 -6.32
N ASP A 78 11.74 5.18 -6.24
CA ASP A 78 12.06 3.83 -6.68
C ASP A 78 11.60 2.89 -5.55
N THR A 79 10.45 2.25 -5.73
CA THR A 79 9.82 1.42 -4.69
C THR A 79 9.45 0.03 -5.19
N SER A 80 9.42 -0.93 -4.27
CA SER A 80 8.96 -2.30 -4.52
C SER A 80 8.26 -2.86 -3.30
N HIS A 81 7.13 -3.55 -3.50
CA HIS A 81 6.39 -4.23 -2.44
C HIS A 81 6.31 -5.74 -2.71
N THR A 82 7.03 -6.52 -1.89
CA THR A 82 6.97 -7.99 -1.93
C THR A 82 5.91 -8.49 -0.95
N VAL A 83 4.91 -9.17 -1.48
CA VAL A 83 3.77 -9.73 -0.73
C VAL A 83 4.05 -11.21 -0.39
N SER A 84 3.83 -11.61 0.86
CA SER A 84 4.02 -13.00 1.29
C SER A 84 3.11 -13.40 2.47
N ASN A 85 3.09 -14.70 2.78
CA ASN A 85 2.45 -15.28 3.96
C ASN A 85 0.95 -14.93 4.10
N LEU A 86 0.21 -14.95 2.99
CA LEU A 86 -1.22 -14.63 2.98
C LEU A 86 -2.01 -15.66 3.81
N GLN A 87 -2.76 -15.18 4.79
CA GLN A 87 -3.76 -15.93 5.52
C GLN A 87 -5.13 -15.35 5.15
N ILE A 88 -5.89 -16.12 4.39
CA ILE A 88 -7.18 -15.71 3.83
C ILE A 88 -8.28 -16.56 4.44
N GLU A 89 -9.30 -15.89 4.98
CA GLU A 89 -10.55 -16.49 5.44
C GLU A 89 -11.71 -15.86 4.66
N VAL A 90 -12.51 -16.69 4.00
CA VAL A 90 -13.66 -16.24 3.19
C VAL A 90 -14.94 -16.61 3.91
N SER A 91 -15.87 -15.67 4.01
CA SER A 91 -17.21 -15.82 4.57
C SER A 91 -18.21 -15.19 3.61
N ASP A 92 -18.77 -15.99 2.72
CA ASP A 92 -19.69 -15.60 1.64
C ASP A 92 -19.11 -14.49 0.74
N ASP A 93 -19.62 -13.26 0.89
CA ASP A 93 -19.21 -12.07 0.13
C ASP A 93 -18.26 -11.16 0.92
N SER A 94 -17.73 -11.66 2.04
CA SER A 94 -16.74 -10.98 2.88
C SER A 94 -15.51 -11.85 3.08
N ALA A 95 -14.37 -11.22 3.33
CA ALA A 95 -13.14 -11.95 3.65
C ALA A 95 -12.21 -11.13 4.54
N THR A 96 -11.35 -11.83 5.28
CA THR A 96 -10.20 -11.24 5.95
C THR A 96 -8.91 -11.71 5.27
N LEU A 97 -7.91 -10.83 5.26
CA LEU A 97 -6.58 -11.12 4.77
C LEU A 97 -5.55 -10.56 5.76
N TYR A 98 -4.73 -11.46 6.30
CA TYR A 98 -3.45 -11.09 6.91
C TYR A 98 -2.31 -11.38 5.96
N ALA A 99 -1.38 -10.45 5.82
CA ALA A 99 -0.21 -10.65 4.95
C ALA A 99 1.03 -9.95 5.50
N TYR A 100 2.20 -10.44 5.09
CA TYR A 100 3.45 -9.71 5.21
C TYR A 100 3.74 -8.99 3.91
N VAL A 101 4.09 -7.71 4.03
CA VAL A 101 4.47 -6.88 2.88
C VAL A 101 5.78 -6.21 3.20
N MET A 102 6.84 -6.68 2.55
CA MET A 102 8.14 -6.06 2.63
C MET A 102 8.22 -4.97 1.56
N SER A 103 8.32 -3.72 2.01
CA SER A 103 8.43 -2.57 1.12
C SER A 103 9.85 -2.00 1.17
N GLN A 104 10.45 -1.77 0.01
CA GLN A 104 11.74 -1.12 -0.11
C GLN A 104 11.59 0.18 -0.88
N HIS A 105 12.22 1.24 -0.39
CA HIS A 105 12.10 2.58 -0.95
C HIS A 105 13.47 3.23 -1.10
N PHE A 106 13.70 3.84 -2.26
CA PHE A 106 14.83 4.73 -2.51
C PHE A 106 14.34 6.06 -3.08
N MET A 107 15.20 7.07 -3.03
CA MET A 107 14.94 8.30 -3.77
C MET A 107 14.87 8.03 -5.28
N PRO A 108 14.14 8.87 -6.06
CA PRO A 108 13.94 8.64 -7.48
C PRO A 108 15.27 8.50 -8.23
N ARG A 109 15.42 7.43 -9.02
CA ARG A 109 16.62 7.09 -9.82
C ARG A 109 17.88 6.75 -9.01
N GLU A 110 17.75 6.47 -7.72
CA GLU A 110 18.86 6.11 -6.84
C GLU A 110 18.90 4.60 -6.53
N GLY A 111 17.82 3.83 -6.79
CA GLY A 111 17.69 2.44 -6.35
C GLY A 111 18.71 1.46 -6.93
N CYS A 112 19.23 1.73 -8.14
CA CYS A 112 20.28 0.91 -8.76
C CYS A 112 21.71 1.33 -8.38
N ARG A 113 21.89 2.40 -7.59
CA ARG A 113 23.22 2.94 -7.27
C ARG A 113 23.77 2.31 -5.99
N PRO A 114 25.03 1.83 -5.99
CA PRO A 114 25.67 1.30 -4.80
C PRO A 114 25.75 2.34 -3.67
N GLY A 115 25.37 1.95 -2.46
CA GLY A 115 25.45 2.80 -1.27
C GLY A 115 24.33 3.83 -1.13
N SER A 116 23.31 3.82 -2.00
CA SER A 116 22.14 4.69 -1.86
C SER A 116 21.43 4.49 -0.53
N GLU A 117 21.03 5.61 0.07
CA GLU A 117 20.14 5.61 1.22
C GLU A 117 18.81 4.96 0.84
N ASN A 118 18.29 4.11 1.72
CA ASN A 118 17.05 3.38 1.49
C ASN A 118 16.26 3.22 2.78
N ALA A 119 15.00 2.84 2.64
CA ALA A 119 14.16 2.35 3.73
C ALA A 119 13.62 0.97 3.36
N LEU A 120 13.96 -0.04 4.17
CA LEU A 120 13.36 -1.37 4.09
C LEU A 120 12.42 -1.57 5.27
N LEU A 121 11.15 -1.81 4.99
CA LEU A 121 10.09 -1.92 5.99
C LEU A 121 9.42 -3.28 5.89
N MET A 122 9.37 -4.02 6.99
CA MET A 122 8.54 -5.22 7.08
C MET A 122 7.21 -4.87 7.72
N ASN A 123 6.16 -4.88 6.91
CA ASN A 123 4.83 -4.50 7.32
C ASN A 123 3.93 -5.73 7.46
N ARG A 124 2.98 -5.64 8.39
CA ARG A 124 1.91 -6.60 8.61
C ARG A 124 0.60 -5.94 8.24
N TYR A 125 -0.08 -6.52 7.27
CA TYR A 125 -1.34 -6.02 6.76
C TYR A 125 -2.46 -6.82 7.42
N ASP A 126 -3.46 -6.10 7.89
CA ASP A 126 -4.73 -6.61 8.40
C ASP A 126 -5.84 -5.95 7.56
N CYS A 127 -6.46 -6.75 6.71
CA CYS A 127 -7.38 -6.29 5.70
C CYS A 127 -8.75 -6.96 5.81
N GLU A 128 -9.79 -6.18 5.57
CA GLU A 128 -11.13 -6.68 5.24
C GLU A 128 -11.41 -6.43 3.76
N LEU A 129 -12.02 -7.41 3.11
CA LEU A 129 -12.40 -7.37 1.72
C LEU A 129 -13.87 -7.74 1.56
N VAL A 130 -14.46 -7.25 0.48
CA VAL A 130 -15.79 -7.61 0.03
C VAL A 130 -15.77 -8.01 -1.43
N ARG A 131 -16.67 -8.91 -1.81
CA ARG A 131 -16.91 -9.27 -3.21
C ARG A 131 -17.66 -8.11 -3.88
N ASP A 132 -17.17 -7.71 -5.05
CA ASP A 132 -17.78 -6.68 -5.89
C ASP A 132 -17.75 -7.15 -7.35
N GLY A 133 -18.80 -7.88 -7.70
CA GLY A 133 -18.93 -8.62 -8.95
C GLY A 133 -17.96 -9.79 -9.02
N GLN A 134 -17.13 -9.82 -10.06
CA GLN A 134 -16.10 -10.84 -10.25
C GLN A 134 -14.80 -10.56 -9.49
N LYS A 135 -14.66 -9.37 -8.89
CA LYS A 135 -13.44 -8.96 -8.19
C LYS A 135 -13.66 -8.91 -6.69
N TRP A 136 -12.58 -9.06 -5.96
CA TRP A 136 -12.50 -8.68 -4.55
C TRP A 136 -11.83 -7.32 -4.42
N ARG A 137 -12.24 -6.57 -3.39
CA ARG A 137 -11.72 -5.23 -3.11
C ARG A 137 -11.60 -5.01 -1.61
N PHE A 138 -10.58 -4.27 -1.21
CA PHE A 138 -10.40 -3.82 0.16
C PHE A 138 -11.54 -2.91 0.58
N LYS A 139 -12.15 -3.25 1.72
CA LYS A 139 -13.05 -2.42 2.50
C LYS A 139 -12.30 -1.67 3.60
N ARG A 140 -11.29 -2.33 4.18
CA ARG A 140 -10.38 -1.75 5.16
C ARG A 140 -8.98 -2.32 4.96
N VAL A 141 -7.97 -1.46 5.09
CA VAL A 141 -6.56 -1.83 5.15
C VAL A 141 -5.95 -1.16 6.37
N THR A 142 -5.44 -1.96 7.32
CA THR A 142 -4.64 -1.48 8.44
C THR A 142 -3.21 -1.99 8.28
N ILE A 143 -2.24 -1.09 8.39
CA ILE A 143 -0.83 -1.43 8.23
C ILE A 143 -0.11 -1.18 9.55
N ASP A 144 0.51 -2.24 10.07
CA ASP A 144 1.45 -2.18 11.17
C ASP A 144 2.87 -2.48 10.68
N ASN A 145 3.88 -1.94 11.38
CA ASN A 145 5.28 -2.23 11.08
C ASN A 145 5.85 -3.20 12.13
N ALA A 146 6.50 -4.28 11.67
CA ALA A 146 7.19 -5.23 12.52
C ALA A 146 8.62 -4.78 12.84
N TRP A 147 9.32 -4.29 11.82
CA TRP A 147 10.67 -3.73 11.91
C TRP A 147 10.99 -2.91 10.66
N ALA A 148 12.06 -2.11 10.76
CA ALA A 148 12.60 -1.33 9.66
C ALA A 148 14.14 -1.31 9.67
N GLN A 149 14.73 -1.09 8.50
CA GLN A 149 16.15 -0.85 8.29
C GLN A 149 16.33 0.38 7.39
N GLY A 150 17.45 1.08 7.53
CA GLY A 150 17.72 2.31 6.78
C GLY A 150 16.99 3.52 7.37
N ASN A 151 16.60 4.47 6.51
CA ASN A 151 16.00 5.74 6.90
C ASN A 151 14.56 5.90 6.36
N PRO A 152 13.52 5.60 7.17
CA PRO A 152 12.12 5.75 6.78
C PRO A 152 11.71 7.18 6.35
N GLU A 153 12.47 8.22 6.73
CA GLU A 153 12.18 9.60 6.32
C GLU A 153 12.26 9.83 4.80
N ILE A 154 12.84 8.89 4.04
CA ILE A 154 12.77 8.91 2.57
C ILE A 154 11.35 9.07 2.06
N LEU A 155 10.36 8.48 2.75
CA LEU A 155 8.95 8.60 2.40
C LEU A 155 8.46 10.07 2.46
N ASN A 156 8.97 10.86 3.41
CA ASN A 156 8.64 12.28 3.54
C ASN A 156 9.56 13.19 2.70
N ALA A 157 10.77 12.72 2.38
CA ALA A 157 11.83 13.54 1.82
C ALA A 157 11.43 14.21 0.50
N LEU A 158 10.66 13.53 -0.36
CA LEU A 158 10.21 14.10 -1.62
C LEU A 158 9.20 15.25 -1.42
N ALA A 159 8.23 15.07 -0.52
CA ALA A 159 7.25 16.10 -0.20
C ALA A 159 7.94 17.35 0.38
N ILE A 160 8.92 17.14 1.27
CA ILE A 160 9.73 18.22 1.85
C ILE A 160 10.54 18.94 0.77
N ARG A 161 11.23 18.21 -0.11
CA ARG A 161 12.02 18.80 -1.21
C ARG A 161 11.15 19.65 -2.14
N ARG A 162 9.94 19.18 -2.48
CA ARG A 162 8.98 19.93 -3.31
C ARG A 162 8.51 21.21 -2.63
N ALA A 163 8.18 21.16 -1.34
CA ALA A 163 7.75 22.32 -0.58
C ALA A 163 8.85 23.41 -0.50
N LEU A 164 10.11 23.00 -0.28
CA LEU A 164 11.26 23.92 -0.26
C LEU A 164 11.50 24.57 -1.63
N ALA A 165 11.40 23.80 -2.72
CA ALA A 165 11.57 24.33 -4.08
C ALA A 165 10.45 25.29 -4.50
N ALA A 166 9.22 25.10 -4.01
CA ALA A 166 8.11 26.02 -4.26
C ALA A 166 8.33 27.37 -3.54
N LYS A 167 8.80 27.34 -2.28
CA LYS A 167 9.09 28.56 -1.50
C LYS A 167 10.21 29.41 -2.13
N SER A 168 11.26 28.78 -2.67
CA SER A 168 12.37 29.50 -3.30
C SER A 168 12.04 30.15 -4.65
N ARG A 169 10.97 29.67 -5.32
CA ARG A 169 10.43 30.28 -6.55
C ARG A 169 9.50 31.46 -6.25
N GLN A 170 8.84 31.48 -5.10
CA GLN A 170 7.98 32.60 -4.68
C GLN A 170 8.78 33.78 -4.11
N SER A 171 10.02 33.55 -3.68
CA SER A 171 10.92 34.58 -3.14
C SER A 171 11.84 35.24 -4.20
N LYS A 172 11.63 34.95 -5.49
CA LYS A 172 12.35 35.53 -6.63
C LYS A 172 11.36 36.25 -7.54
#